data_AF-A0A2E5E028-F1
#
_entry.id   AF-A0A2E5E028-F1
#
_cell.length_a   1.000
_cell.length_b   1.000
_cell.length_c   1.000
_cell.angle_alpha   90.00
_cell.angle_beta   90.00
_cell.angle_gamma   90.00
#
_symmetry.space_group_name_H-M   'P 1'
#
loop_
_entity.id
_entity.type
_entity.pdbx_description
1 polymer ?
#
loop_
_entity_poly.entity_id
_entity_poly.type
_entity_poly.pdbx_seq_one_letter_code
_entity_poly.pdbx_strand_id
1 'polypeptide(L)'
;MRNPSNLSSLILAAAAAAMIGGCNYLDVTRHWVGGFATGADVMQVAEQPRYLPMTFATAVCGEDPYVDTSVWMTDLSNDQLESGNLQDGQIMHVELLFTPRPGWTPIDATATNLAIRYILITNGEVGIYEGGGFGFPIGSGSSSSMTLRIEGASMQLSRSTVGFVDLLSPAELSGTFSGPCNTAEVERVRNIINQHMTNTFGQVMYVDGGMQDAVDQVLIASGLGISP
;
A
#
# COMPACT_ATOMS: atom_id res chain seq x y z
N MET A 1 7.18 -36.49 64.85
CA MET A 1 8.13 -35.39 64.62
C MET A 1 8.49 -35.35 63.14
N ARG A 2 7.90 -34.45 62.37
CA ARG A 2 8.30 -34.11 60.99
C ARG A 2 8.06 -32.60 60.82
N ASN A 3 9.13 -31.89 60.52
CA ASN A 3 9.27 -30.44 60.57
C ASN A 3 8.64 -29.79 59.31
N PRO A 4 7.69 -28.83 59.42
CA PRO A 4 7.12 -28.16 58.26
C PRO A 4 7.79 -26.79 58.04
N SER A 5 8.99 -26.76 57.47
CA SER A 5 9.69 -25.48 57.19
C SER A 5 10.20 -25.30 55.76
N ASN A 6 9.95 -26.25 54.84
CA ASN A 6 10.62 -26.26 53.53
C ASN A 6 9.70 -26.16 52.31
N LEU A 7 8.41 -25.82 52.48
CA LEU A 7 7.52 -25.57 51.33
C LEU A 7 7.42 -24.09 50.94
N SER A 8 7.73 -23.16 51.84
CA SER A 8 7.58 -21.72 51.61
C SER A 8 8.70 -21.13 50.75
N SER A 9 9.89 -21.73 50.78
CA SER A 9 11.09 -21.24 50.09
C SER A 9 11.18 -21.65 48.61
N LEU A 10 10.45 -22.68 48.19
CA LEU A 10 10.41 -23.12 46.78
C LEU A 10 9.44 -22.31 45.93
N ILE A 11 8.41 -21.70 46.54
CA ILE A 11 7.42 -20.88 45.82
C ILE A 11 7.99 -19.48 45.51
N LEU A 12 8.90 -18.96 46.36
CA LEU A 12 9.48 -17.62 46.16
C LEU A 12 10.54 -17.58 45.03
N ALA A 13 11.20 -18.70 44.75
CA ALA A 13 12.23 -18.75 43.71
C ALA A 13 11.65 -18.83 42.27
N ALA A 14 10.44 -19.39 42.10
CA ALA A 14 9.79 -19.47 40.79
C ALA A 14 9.20 -18.12 40.33
N ALA A 15 8.88 -17.22 41.26
CA ALA A 15 8.34 -15.90 40.93
C ALA A 15 9.42 -14.90 40.45
N ALA A 16 10.68 -15.10 40.85
CA ALA A 16 11.78 -14.19 40.49
C ALA A 16 12.35 -14.42 39.08
N ALA A 17 12.25 -15.64 38.54
CA ALA A 17 12.75 -15.95 37.20
C ALA A 17 11.80 -15.51 36.07
N ALA A 18 10.52 -15.27 36.36
CA ALA A 18 9.54 -14.79 35.38
C ALA A 18 9.60 -13.26 35.14
N MET A 19 10.30 -12.50 35.99
CA MET A 19 10.30 -11.03 35.94
C MET A 19 11.54 -10.41 35.28
N ILE A 20 12.54 -11.20 34.87
CA ILE A 20 13.78 -10.68 34.26
C ILE A 20 13.80 -10.84 32.72
N GLY A 21 12.82 -11.55 32.13
CA GLY A 21 12.64 -11.62 30.67
C GLY A 21 11.62 -10.62 30.09
N GLY A 22 11.10 -9.69 30.90
CA GLY A 22 9.78 -9.07 30.67
C GLY A 22 9.72 -7.66 30.06
N CYS A 23 10.83 -7.01 29.69
CA CYS A 23 10.76 -5.59 29.28
C CYS A 23 11.30 -5.24 27.88
N ASN A 24 11.88 -6.16 27.12
CA ASN A 24 12.40 -5.86 25.76
C ASN A 24 11.76 -6.69 24.63
N TYR A 25 10.75 -7.52 24.91
CA TYR A 25 10.06 -8.33 23.89
C TYR A 25 8.56 -7.98 23.72
N LEU A 26 8.04 -7.10 24.57
CA LEU A 26 6.61 -6.74 24.59
C LEU A 26 6.26 -5.49 23.76
N ASP A 27 7.25 -4.82 23.15
CA ASP A 27 6.99 -3.67 22.26
C ASP A 27 6.76 -4.11 20.80
N VAL A 28 7.45 -5.17 20.35
CA VAL A 28 7.23 -5.74 19.00
C VAL A 28 5.92 -6.52 18.87
N THR A 29 5.36 -7.00 19.98
CA THR A 29 4.14 -7.84 19.95
C THR A 29 2.86 -7.07 20.22
N ARG A 30 2.91 -5.80 20.65
CA ARG A 30 1.69 -4.97 20.81
C ARG A 30 1.22 -4.27 19.54
N HIS A 31 2.04 -4.22 18.50
CA HIS A 31 1.60 -3.76 17.17
C HIS A 31 1.05 -4.90 16.29
N TRP A 32 1.13 -6.16 16.74
CA TRP A 32 0.90 -7.36 15.91
C TRP A 32 -0.26 -8.27 16.35
N VAL A 33 -1.02 -7.90 17.39
CA VAL A 33 -2.09 -8.76 17.95
C VAL A 33 -3.43 -8.03 17.94
N GLY A 34 -3.84 -7.66 16.74
CA GLY A 34 -5.21 -7.32 16.34
C GLY A 34 -5.29 -7.75 14.88
N GLY A 35 -6.39 -8.37 14.45
CA GLY A 35 -6.50 -8.90 13.08
C GLY A 35 -6.02 -7.88 12.03
N PHE A 36 -5.36 -8.36 10.98
CA PHE A 36 -4.92 -7.53 9.86
C PHE A 36 -6.14 -6.99 9.11
N ALA A 37 -6.76 -5.95 9.63
CA ALA A 37 -7.81 -5.24 8.95
C ALA A 37 -7.15 -4.36 7.90
N THR A 38 -7.39 -4.67 6.63
CA THR A 38 -6.94 -3.83 5.53
C THR A 38 -7.75 -2.54 5.56
N GLY A 39 -7.06 -1.42 5.76
CA GLY A 39 -7.67 -0.11 5.93
C GLY A 39 -6.62 0.99 5.99
N ALA A 40 -7.05 2.21 5.69
CA ALA A 40 -6.18 3.37 5.74
C ALA A 40 -6.97 4.61 6.15
N ASP A 41 -6.26 5.60 6.68
CA ASP A 41 -6.80 6.92 7.00
C ASP A 41 -5.99 7.97 6.26
N VAL A 42 -6.69 8.82 5.52
CA VAL A 42 -6.12 10.03 4.91
C VAL A 42 -6.59 11.22 5.73
N MET A 43 -5.64 12.01 6.24
CA MET A 43 -5.94 13.19 7.03
C MET A 43 -5.35 14.46 6.41
N GLN A 44 -6.09 15.55 6.47
CA GLN A 44 -5.56 16.88 6.13
C GLN A 44 -4.61 17.36 7.22
N VAL A 45 -3.46 17.91 6.82
CA VAL A 45 -2.51 18.56 7.72
C VAL A 45 -2.97 20.01 7.97
N ALA A 46 -3.79 20.20 9.01
CA ALA A 46 -4.34 21.50 9.43
C ALA A 46 -4.59 21.54 10.96
N GLU A 47 -4.85 22.73 11.52
CA GLU A 47 -5.23 22.87 12.95
C GLU A 47 -6.51 22.11 13.30
N GLN A 48 -7.44 22.02 12.35
CA GLN A 48 -8.66 21.22 12.42
C GLN A 48 -8.65 20.21 11.28
N PRO A 49 -8.00 19.04 11.46
CA PRO A 49 -7.82 18.07 10.40
C PRO A 49 -9.16 17.46 9.98
N ARG A 50 -9.34 17.33 8.66
CA ARG A 50 -10.39 16.50 8.07
C ARG A 50 -9.86 15.09 7.89
N TYR A 51 -10.66 14.10 8.22
CA TYR A 51 -10.32 12.68 8.10
C TYR A 51 -11.20 12.04 7.06
N LEU A 52 -10.60 11.22 6.21
CA LEU A 52 -11.28 10.39 5.24
C LEU A 52 -10.84 8.94 5.45
N PRO A 53 -11.65 8.13 6.16
CA PRO A 53 -11.32 6.73 6.37
C PRO A 53 -11.55 5.93 5.10
N MET A 54 -10.72 4.91 4.93
CA MET A 54 -10.77 3.98 3.81
C MET A 54 -10.93 2.56 4.32
N THR A 55 -12.02 1.93 3.89
CA THR A 55 -12.26 0.49 4.03
C THR A 55 -12.20 -0.14 2.66
N PHE A 56 -11.40 -1.18 2.49
CA PHE A 56 -11.17 -1.77 1.18
C PHE A 56 -12.07 -2.96 0.93
N ALA A 57 -12.81 -2.93 -0.18
CA ALA A 57 -13.54 -4.08 -0.71
C ALA A 57 -12.61 -4.99 -1.52
N THR A 58 -11.67 -4.39 -2.25
CA THR A 58 -10.66 -5.08 -3.06
C THR A 58 -9.28 -4.62 -2.60
N ALA A 59 -8.38 -5.56 -2.32
CA ALA A 59 -7.00 -5.28 -1.93
C ALA A 59 -6.10 -6.41 -2.42
N VAL A 60 -5.13 -6.09 -3.28
CA VAL A 60 -4.28 -7.07 -3.95
C VAL A 60 -2.85 -6.55 -4.13
N CYS A 61 -1.87 -7.42 -3.97
CA CYS A 61 -0.47 -7.16 -4.30
C CYS A 61 -0.04 -7.97 -5.53
N GLY A 62 1.08 -7.60 -6.14
CA GLY A 62 1.66 -8.36 -7.24
C GLY A 62 3.00 -7.81 -7.65
N GLU A 63 3.71 -8.59 -8.46
CA GLU A 63 4.94 -8.15 -9.09
C GLU A 63 4.65 -7.07 -10.15
N ASP A 64 5.63 -6.22 -10.39
CA ASP A 64 5.57 -5.20 -11.43
C ASP A 64 6.93 -5.14 -12.15
N PRO A 65 6.97 -4.92 -13.47
CA PRO A 65 8.25 -4.84 -14.18
C PRO A 65 9.07 -3.58 -13.86
N TYR A 66 8.45 -2.52 -13.34
CA TYR A 66 9.08 -1.22 -13.08
C TYR A 66 9.34 -0.96 -11.59
N VAL A 67 8.61 -1.62 -10.70
CA VAL A 67 8.76 -1.51 -9.24
C VAL A 67 8.81 -2.89 -8.60
N ASP A 68 9.29 -2.99 -7.36
CA ASP A 68 9.48 -4.29 -6.71
C ASP A 68 8.15 -4.98 -6.41
N THR A 69 7.18 -4.22 -5.90
CA THR A 69 5.84 -4.72 -5.62
C THR A 69 4.82 -3.61 -5.83
N SER A 70 3.71 -3.93 -6.49
CA SER A 70 2.58 -3.03 -6.73
C SER A 70 1.39 -3.49 -5.90
N VAL A 71 0.82 -2.58 -5.12
CA VAL A 71 -0.33 -2.84 -4.24
C VAL A 71 -1.48 -1.94 -4.66
N TRP A 72 -2.62 -2.55 -4.98
CA TRP A 72 -3.85 -1.86 -5.34
C TRP A 72 -4.91 -2.13 -4.29
N MET A 73 -5.55 -1.09 -3.81
CA MET A 73 -6.63 -1.17 -2.83
C MET A 73 -7.77 -0.22 -3.22
N THR A 74 -9.01 -0.67 -3.11
CA THR A 74 -10.17 0.16 -3.40
C THR A 74 -11.39 -0.27 -2.61
N ASP A 75 -12.29 0.68 -2.33
CA ASP A 75 -13.62 0.44 -1.77
C ASP A 75 -14.66 0.03 -2.84
N LEU A 76 -14.29 0.09 -4.12
CA LEU A 76 -15.14 -0.32 -5.24
C LEU A 76 -15.33 -1.83 -5.25
N SER A 77 -16.59 -2.26 -5.44
CA SER A 77 -16.92 -3.66 -5.65
C SER A 77 -16.46 -4.15 -7.03
N ASN A 78 -16.34 -5.48 -7.20
CA ASN A 78 -16.03 -6.06 -8.49
C ASN A 78 -17.04 -5.66 -9.58
N ASP A 79 -18.33 -5.62 -9.26
CA ASP A 79 -19.38 -5.19 -10.19
C ASP A 79 -19.17 -3.73 -10.65
N GLN A 80 -18.75 -2.85 -9.74
CA GLN A 80 -18.44 -1.45 -10.08
C GLN A 80 -17.21 -1.36 -10.99
N LEU A 81 -16.14 -2.08 -10.65
CA LEU A 81 -14.93 -2.15 -11.45
C LEU A 81 -15.22 -2.69 -12.86
N GLU A 82 -16.00 -3.75 -12.98
CA GLU A 82 -16.38 -4.37 -14.26
C GLU A 82 -17.26 -3.45 -15.13
N SER A 83 -18.13 -2.66 -14.49
CA SER A 83 -18.96 -1.70 -15.23
C SER A 83 -18.16 -0.55 -15.85
N GLY A 84 -16.99 -0.23 -15.29
CA GLY A 84 -16.16 0.92 -15.68
C GLY A 84 -16.76 2.30 -15.38
N ASN A 85 -18.01 2.36 -14.92
CA ASN A 85 -18.71 3.60 -14.59
C ASN A 85 -18.57 3.89 -13.09
N LEU A 86 -17.47 4.54 -12.73
CA LEU A 86 -17.14 4.89 -11.36
C LEU A 86 -17.67 6.30 -11.05
N GLN A 87 -18.66 6.38 -10.15
CA GLN A 87 -19.27 7.65 -9.74
C GLN A 87 -18.72 8.16 -8.41
N ASP A 88 -18.55 7.24 -7.45
CA ASP A 88 -17.95 7.53 -6.15
C ASP A 88 -17.05 6.36 -5.78
N GLY A 89 -15.87 6.66 -5.24
CA GLY A 89 -14.94 5.63 -4.80
C GLY A 89 -13.58 6.17 -4.42
N GLN A 90 -12.87 5.35 -3.67
CA GLN A 90 -11.53 5.59 -3.17
C GLN A 90 -10.62 4.48 -3.69
N ILE A 91 -9.50 4.87 -4.30
CA ILE A 91 -8.53 3.95 -4.88
C ILE A 91 -7.15 4.37 -4.40
N MET A 92 -6.39 3.41 -3.90
CA MET A 92 -5.00 3.58 -3.50
C MET A 92 -4.13 2.65 -4.34
N HIS A 93 -3.10 3.22 -4.93
CA HIS A 93 -2.01 2.49 -5.57
C HIS A 93 -0.72 2.82 -4.83
N VAL A 94 -0.06 1.79 -4.32
CA VAL A 94 1.19 1.91 -3.59
C VAL A 94 2.25 1.09 -4.31
N GLU A 95 3.35 1.74 -4.63
CA GLU A 95 4.51 1.11 -5.25
C GLU A 95 5.65 1.03 -4.23
N LEU A 96 6.14 -0.19 -4.03
CA LEU A 96 7.37 -0.42 -3.29
C LEU A 96 8.53 -0.28 -4.26
N LEU A 97 9.39 0.71 -4.01
CA LEU A 97 10.50 1.00 -4.93
C LEU A 97 11.62 -0.05 -4.84
N PHE A 98 11.77 -0.72 -3.69
CA PHE A 98 12.71 -1.83 -3.49
C PHE A 98 12.31 -2.72 -2.30
N THR A 99 12.59 -4.02 -2.35
CA THR A 99 12.50 -4.87 -1.15
C THR A 99 13.60 -4.49 -0.15
N PRO A 100 13.29 -4.23 1.13
CA PRO A 100 14.29 -3.90 2.15
C PRO A 100 15.24 -5.07 2.39
N ARG A 101 16.53 -4.78 2.57
CA ARG A 101 17.58 -5.79 2.82
C ARG A 101 18.33 -5.46 4.11
N PRO A 102 18.29 -6.33 5.13
CA PRO A 102 19.03 -6.11 6.37
C PRO A 102 20.52 -5.85 6.12
N GLY A 103 21.04 -4.77 6.69
CA GLY A 103 22.43 -4.32 6.52
C GLY A 103 22.70 -3.42 5.30
N TRP A 104 21.73 -3.24 4.40
CA TRP A 104 21.82 -2.34 3.24
C TRP A 104 20.89 -1.13 3.37
N THR A 105 19.82 -1.22 4.16
CA THR A 105 18.94 -0.10 4.47
C THR A 105 19.44 0.65 5.73
N PRO A 106 19.93 1.90 5.62
CA PRO A 106 20.65 2.57 6.72
C PRO A 106 19.79 2.99 7.92
N ILE A 107 18.48 3.17 7.73
CA ILE A 107 17.56 3.69 8.77
C ILE A 107 16.88 2.53 9.51
N ASP A 108 16.24 1.62 8.77
CA ASP A 108 15.63 0.42 9.32
C ASP A 108 15.77 -0.71 8.31
N ALA A 109 16.22 -1.89 8.77
CA ALA A 109 16.43 -3.08 7.95
C ALA A 109 15.17 -3.59 7.23
N THR A 110 13.99 -3.10 7.62
CA THR A 110 12.67 -3.51 7.15
C THR A 110 11.88 -2.39 6.47
N ALA A 111 12.38 -1.16 6.46
CA ALA A 111 11.70 -0.04 5.82
C ALA A 111 12.02 0.05 4.32
N THR A 112 11.01 0.38 3.50
CA THR A 112 11.17 0.71 2.09
C THR A 112 10.54 2.06 1.75
N ASN A 113 11.03 2.67 0.68
CA ASN A 113 10.42 3.87 0.12
C ASN A 113 9.17 3.48 -0.67
N LEU A 114 8.11 4.25 -0.46
CA LEU A 114 6.84 4.11 -1.17
C LEU A 114 6.63 5.31 -2.10
N ALA A 115 6.17 5.02 -3.31
CA ALA A 115 5.43 5.99 -4.11
C ALA A 115 3.94 5.68 -3.98
N ILE A 116 3.14 6.69 -3.67
CA ILE A 116 1.72 6.52 -3.37
C ILE A 116 0.91 7.41 -4.29
N ARG A 117 -0.10 6.81 -4.90
CA ARG A 117 -1.15 7.50 -5.63
C ARG A 117 -2.49 7.18 -4.99
N TYR A 118 -3.18 8.21 -4.54
CA TYR A 118 -4.51 8.12 -3.98
C TYR A 118 -5.50 8.85 -4.89
N ILE A 119 -6.47 8.13 -5.42
CA ILE A 119 -7.49 8.65 -6.33
C ILE A 119 -8.81 8.68 -5.58
N LEU A 120 -9.42 9.86 -5.55
CA LEU A 120 -10.75 10.09 -5.00
C LEU A 120 -11.70 10.46 -6.13
N ILE A 121 -12.79 9.70 -6.25
CA ILE A 121 -13.87 9.94 -7.20
C ILE A 121 -15.10 10.36 -6.40
N THR A 122 -15.71 11.49 -6.75
CA THR A 122 -16.97 11.94 -6.16
C THR A 122 -17.88 12.55 -7.21
N ASN A 123 -19.10 12.04 -7.33
CA ASN A 123 -20.06 12.43 -8.36
C ASN A 123 -19.45 12.48 -9.78
N GLY A 124 -18.54 11.55 -10.10
CA GLY A 124 -17.81 11.49 -11.38
C GLY A 124 -16.66 12.49 -11.54
N GLU A 125 -16.47 13.41 -10.60
CA GLU A 125 -15.29 14.29 -10.55
C GLU A 125 -14.12 13.55 -9.86
N VAL A 126 -12.91 13.75 -10.37
CA VAL A 126 -11.73 12.99 -9.95
C VAL A 126 -10.64 13.91 -9.44
N GLY A 127 -10.09 13.57 -8.27
CA GLY A 127 -8.87 14.14 -7.72
C GLY A 127 -7.81 13.05 -7.53
N ILE A 128 -6.59 13.30 -7.99
CA ILE A 128 -5.44 12.44 -7.84
C ILE A 128 -4.46 13.13 -6.90
N TYR A 129 -4.23 12.50 -5.75
CA TYR A 129 -3.21 12.87 -4.79
C TYR A 129 -2.00 11.97 -5.02
N GLU A 130 -0.82 12.56 -5.09
CA GLU A 130 0.44 11.83 -5.24
C GLU A 130 1.39 12.23 -4.13
N GLY A 131 2.25 11.29 -3.77
CA GLY A 131 3.17 11.48 -2.67
C GLY A 131 4.06 10.28 -2.43
N GLY A 132 4.65 10.26 -1.25
CA GLY A 132 5.55 9.20 -0.85
C GLY A 132 5.73 9.14 0.65
N GLY A 133 6.34 8.05 1.10
CA GLY A 133 6.57 7.82 2.51
C GLY A 133 7.37 6.54 2.71
N PHE A 134 7.28 6.02 3.93
CA PHE A 134 7.94 4.78 4.31
C PHE A 134 6.91 3.69 4.58
N GLY A 135 7.26 2.48 4.16
CA GLY A 135 6.47 1.28 4.36
C GLY A 135 7.28 0.19 5.03
N PHE A 136 6.58 -0.67 5.78
CA PHE A 136 7.15 -1.83 6.45
C PHE A 136 6.49 -3.10 5.90
N PRO A 137 6.99 -3.63 4.78
CA PRO A 137 6.42 -4.83 4.17
C PRO A 137 6.86 -6.11 4.87
N ILE A 138 5.96 -7.09 4.90
CA ILE A 138 6.24 -8.50 5.18
C ILE A 138 5.66 -9.31 4.03
N GLY A 139 6.54 -10.07 3.37
CA GLY A 139 6.27 -10.65 2.07
C GLY A 139 6.69 -9.73 0.93
N SER A 140 6.40 -10.16 -0.29
CA SER A 140 6.71 -9.50 -1.57
C SER A 140 5.59 -9.77 -2.57
N GLY A 141 5.57 -9.05 -3.70
CA GLY A 141 4.64 -9.32 -4.80
C GLY A 141 4.66 -10.75 -5.34
N SER A 142 5.78 -11.47 -5.17
CA SER A 142 5.95 -12.89 -5.54
C SER A 142 5.52 -13.89 -4.46
N SER A 143 5.19 -13.42 -3.25
CA SER A 143 4.68 -14.26 -2.16
C SER A 143 3.20 -14.60 -2.39
N SER A 144 2.64 -15.57 -1.67
CA SER A 144 1.19 -15.86 -1.78
C SER A 144 0.32 -14.77 -1.16
N SER A 145 0.87 -13.99 -0.23
CA SER A 145 0.24 -12.85 0.42
C SER A 145 1.31 -11.90 0.92
N MET A 146 0.90 -10.68 1.20
CA MET A 146 1.76 -9.63 1.74
C MET A 146 1.00 -8.80 2.76
N THR A 147 1.72 -8.29 3.74
CA THR A 147 1.25 -7.21 4.61
C THR A 147 2.15 -6.00 4.42
N LEU A 148 1.58 -4.81 4.33
CA LEU A 148 2.30 -3.54 4.23
C LEU A 148 1.71 -2.55 5.23
N ARG A 149 2.54 -2.05 6.13
CA ARG A 149 2.18 -0.94 7.01
C ARG A 149 2.78 0.35 6.47
N ILE A 150 1.96 1.40 6.38
CA ILE A 150 2.34 2.75 5.94
C ILE A 150 2.18 3.68 7.13
N GLU A 151 3.20 4.47 7.42
CA GLU A 151 3.20 5.42 8.54
C GLU A 151 3.55 6.82 8.03
N GLY A 152 2.61 7.76 8.21
CA GLY A 152 2.86 9.19 8.01
C GLY A 152 3.30 9.58 6.59
N ALA A 153 2.79 8.91 5.55
CA ALA A 153 3.15 9.24 4.18
C ALA A 153 2.52 10.57 3.74
N SER A 154 3.33 11.47 3.21
CA SER A 154 2.88 12.80 2.78
C SER A 154 2.35 12.76 1.34
N MET A 155 1.22 13.41 1.08
CA MET A 155 0.59 13.50 -0.24
C MET A 155 0.04 14.91 -0.51
N GLN A 156 -0.08 15.27 -1.78
CA GLN A 156 -0.70 16.51 -2.24
C GLN A 156 -1.49 16.25 -3.52
N LEU A 157 -2.58 17.00 -3.74
CA LEU A 157 -3.30 16.95 -5.00
C LEU A 157 -2.36 17.31 -6.15
N SER A 158 -2.15 16.36 -7.06
CA SER A 158 -1.31 16.55 -8.25
C SER A 158 -2.14 16.84 -9.49
N ARG A 159 -3.38 16.31 -9.57
CA ARG A 159 -4.29 16.52 -10.69
C ARG A 159 -5.74 16.43 -10.27
N SER A 160 -6.60 17.18 -10.94
CA SER A 160 -8.04 17.10 -10.75
C SER A 160 -8.82 17.45 -12.02
N THR A 161 -10.07 16.98 -12.08
CA THR A 161 -11.07 17.49 -13.01
C THR A 161 -11.56 18.87 -12.57
N VAL A 162 -12.20 19.61 -13.49
CA VAL A 162 -12.61 21.01 -13.25
C VAL A 162 -13.61 21.14 -12.09
N GLY A 163 -14.49 20.16 -11.89
CA GLY A 163 -15.51 20.20 -10.84
C GLY A 163 -15.04 19.66 -9.48
N PHE A 164 -13.84 19.11 -9.38
CA PHE A 164 -13.33 18.53 -8.15
C PHE A 164 -12.87 19.61 -7.16
N VAL A 165 -13.33 19.52 -5.91
CA VAL A 165 -12.98 20.45 -4.83
C VAL A 165 -11.99 19.78 -3.88
N ASP A 166 -10.78 20.34 -3.78
CA ASP A 166 -9.76 19.86 -2.84
C ASP A 166 -10.10 20.26 -1.39
N LEU A 167 -10.20 19.26 -0.52
CA LEU A 167 -10.41 19.43 0.91
C LEU A 167 -9.32 18.76 1.77
N LEU A 168 -8.35 18.11 1.14
CA LEU A 168 -7.38 17.25 1.84
C LEU A 168 -5.97 17.79 1.76
N SER A 169 -5.58 18.53 0.72
CA SER A 169 -4.19 18.97 0.60
C SER A 169 -3.79 20.03 1.64
N PRO A 170 -2.55 19.98 2.17
CA PRO A 170 -1.65 18.82 2.16
C PRO A 170 -2.18 17.70 3.05
N ALA A 171 -1.97 16.44 2.65
CA ALA A 171 -2.53 15.27 3.33
C ALA A 171 -1.43 14.34 3.87
N GLU A 172 -1.77 13.60 4.92
CA GLU A 172 -0.98 12.52 5.49
C GLU A 172 -1.78 11.21 5.43
N LEU A 173 -1.12 10.12 5.03
CA LEU A 173 -1.67 8.78 4.94
C LEU A 173 -0.99 7.86 5.96
N SER A 174 -1.81 7.14 6.72
CA SER A 174 -1.37 5.99 7.51
C SER A 174 -2.34 4.83 7.31
N GLY A 175 -1.84 3.60 7.33
CA GLY A 175 -2.71 2.45 7.08
C GLY A 175 -1.99 1.13 7.07
N THR A 176 -2.77 0.06 6.98
CA THR A 176 -2.28 -1.30 6.82
C THR A 176 -2.99 -1.97 5.66
N PHE A 177 -2.21 -2.56 4.79
CA PHE A 177 -2.66 -3.50 3.78
C PHE A 177 -2.35 -4.91 4.25
N SER A 178 -3.29 -5.83 4.09
CA SER A 178 -3.06 -7.27 4.14
C SER A 178 -3.92 -7.95 3.09
N GLY A 179 -3.30 -8.70 2.19
CA GLY A 179 -4.03 -9.29 1.08
C GLY A 179 -3.24 -10.35 0.33
N PRO A 180 -3.92 -11.09 -0.56
CA PRO A 180 -3.27 -12.04 -1.45
C PRO A 180 -2.42 -11.29 -2.47
N CYS A 181 -1.33 -11.92 -2.93
CA CYS A 181 -0.65 -11.45 -4.13
C CYS A 181 -1.06 -12.27 -5.34
N ASN A 182 -1.50 -11.57 -6.38
CA ASN A 182 -1.95 -12.11 -7.65
C ASN A 182 -1.72 -11.06 -8.74
N THR A 183 -0.64 -11.22 -9.51
CA THR A 183 -0.25 -10.28 -10.56
C THR A 183 -1.33 -10.10 -11.62
N ALA A 184 -2.04 -11.16 -12.01
CA ALA A 184 -3.12 -11.05 -13.01
C ALA A 184 -4.29 -10.18 -12.51
N GLU A 185 -4.56 -10.23 -11.20
CA GLU A 185 -5.59 -9.40 -10.58
C GLU A 185 -5.14 -7.94 -10.43
N VAL A 186 -3.85 -7.71 -10.12
CA VAL A 186 -3.24 -6.37 -10.16
C VAL A 186 -3.38 -5.75 -11.56
N GLU A 187 -3.04 -6.51 -12.61
CA GLU A 187 -3.16 -6.07 -14.00
C GLU A 187 -4.62 -5.75 -14.35
N ARG A 188 -5.57 -6.60 -13.94
CA ARG A 188 -7.01 -6.36 -14.15
C ARG A 188 -7.46 -5.04 -13.53
N VAL A 189 -7.18 -4.84 -12.24
CA VAL A 189 -7.57 -3.63 -11.49
C VAL A 189 -6.91 -2.39 -12.09
N ARG A 190 -5.60 -2.46 -12.35
CA ARG A 190 -4.84 -1.39 -13.01
C ARG A 190 -5.45 -0.99 -14.34
N ASN A 191 -5.74 -1.94 -15.23
CA ASN A 191 -6.24 -1.66 -16.57
C ASN A 191 -7.61 -0.97 -16.53
N ILE A 192 -8.51 -1.43 -15.66
CA ILE A 192 -9.83 -0.82 -15.46
C ILE A 192 -9.67 0.64 -15.01
N ILE A 193 -8.84 0.87 -13.99
CA ILE A 193 -8.64 2.21 -13.43
C ILE A 193 -7.95 3.12 -14.44
N ASN A 194 -6.91 2.65 -15.12
CA ASN A 194 -6.19 3.41 -16.14
C ASN A 194 -7.10 3.80 -17.31
N GLN A 195 -7.96 2.89 -17.75
CA GLN A 195 -8.95 3.19 -18.80
C GLN A 195 -9.95 4.25 -18.32
N HIS A 196 -10.44 4.12 -17.08
CA HIS A 196 -11.33 5.13 -16.50
C HIS A 196 -10.65 6.50 -16.42
N MET A 197 -9.44 6.59 -15.88
CA MET A 197 -8.70 7.85 -15.80
C MET A 197 -8.42 8.44 -17.18
N THR A 198 -8.09 7.61 -18.17
CA THR A 198 -7.88 8.06 -19.56
C THR A 198 -9.15 8.67 -20.14
N ASN A 199 -10.31 8.03 -19.93
CA ASN A 199 -11.60 8.56 -20.37
C ASN A 199 -11.93 9.88 -19.67
N THR A 200 -11.70 9.97 -18.36
CA THR A 200 -12.02 11.14 -17.54
C THR A 200 -11.16 12.36 -17.90
N PHE A 201 -9.84 12.18 -18.09
CA PHE A 201 -8.93 13.27 -18.38
C PHE A 201 -8.75 13.57 -19.87
N GLY A 202 -9.29 12.72 -20.76
CA GLY A 202 -9.18 12.87 -22.22
C GLY A 202 -7.75 12.76 -22.75
N GLN A 203 -6.84 12.20 -21.96
CA GLN A 203 -5.43 11.99 -22.29
C GLN A 203 -4.97 10.66 -21.69
N VAL A 204 -4.01 10.00 -22.33
CA VAL A 204 -3.45 8.75 -21.80
C VAL A 204 -2.71 9.09 -20.51
N MET A 205 -3.23 8.59 -19.39
CA MET A 205 -2.72 8.93 -18.06
C MET A 205 -1.57 8.04 -17.63
N TYR A 206 -1.54 6.79 -18.13
CA TYR A 206 -0.61 5.76 -17.71
C TYR A 206 -0.23 4.93 -18.92
N VAL A 207 1.03 5.04 -19.32
CA VAL A 207 1.64 4.20 -20.35
C VAL A 207 2.53 3.25 -19.56
N ASP A 208 2.33 1.93 -19.70
CA ASP A 208 3.41 0.99 -19.35
C ASP A 208 4.67 1.56 -19.97
N GLY A 209 5.77 1.65 -19.22
CA GLY A 209 7.06 2.11 -19.72
C GLY A 209 7.60 1.18 -20.82
N GLY A 210 6.93 1.16 -21.97
CA GLY A 210 7.22 0.40 -23.16
C GLY A 210 8.35 1.09 -23.89
N MET A 211 9.55 1.03 -23.29
CA MET A 211 10.78 1.19 -24.05
C MET A 211 10.89 0.10 -25.13
N GLN A 212 10.07 -0.97 -25.05
CA GLN A 212 9.87 -1.97 -26.10
C GLN A 212 9.07 -1.42 -27.30
N ASP A 213 7.95 -0.70 -27.07
CA ASP A 213 7.10 -0.16 -28.15
C ASP A 213 7.78 0.96 -28.95
N ALA A 214 8.60 1.77 -28.28
CA ALA A 214 9.42 2.77 -28.95
C ALA A 214 10.50 2.13 -29.83
N VAL A 215 11.06 0.98 -29.41
CA VAL A 215 12.08 0.25 -30.18
C VAL A 215 11.44 -0.49 -31.36
N ASP A 216 10.26 -1.09 -31.19
CA ASP A 216 9.54 -1.75 -32.28
C ASP A 216 9.01 -0.74 -33.31
N GLN A 217 8.49 0.42 -32.88
CA GLN A 217 8.11 1.47 -33.83
C GLN A 217 9.32 2.05 -34.57
N VAL A 218 10.48 2.18 -33.91
CA VAL A 218 11.72 2.62 -34.58
C VAL A 218 12.27 1.53 -35.50
N LEU A 219 12.19 0.24 -35.16
CA LEU A 219 12.62 -0.87 -36.01
C LEU A 219 11.72 -1.05 -37.23
N ILE A 220 10.41 -0.90 -37.07
CA ILE A 220 9.43 -0.91 -38.16
C ILE A 220 9.60 0.32 -39.06
N ALA A 221 9.85 1.50 -38.48
CA ALA A 221 10.07 2.74 -39.24
C ALA A 221 11.46 2.80 -39.93
N SER A 222 12.46 2.06 -39.43
CA SER A 222 13.81 1.99 -40.02
C SER A 222 14.00 0.85 -41.02
N GLY A 223 12.96 0.05 -41.29
CA GLY A 223 12.98 -1.00 -42.31
C GLY A 223 13.90 -2.17 -41.99
N LEU A 224 14.32 -2.35 -40.73
CA LEU A 224 15.18 -3.43 -40.26
C LEU A 224 14.39 -4.61 -39.67
N GLY A 225 13.21 -4.90 -40.24
CA GLY A 225 12.47 -6.11 -39.92
C GLY A 225 13.24 -7.35 -40.39
N ILE A 226 13.71 -8.16 -39.44
CA ILE A 226 14.18 -9.52 -39.71
C ILE A 226 12.93 -10.37 -39.98
N SER A 227 12.75 -10.77 -41.25
CA SER A 227 11.80 -11.82 -41.66
C SER A 227 12.17 -13.17 -41.00
N PRO A 228 11.19 -14.07 -40.80
CA PRO A 228 11.27 -15.22 -39.89
C PRO A 228 12.44 -16.19 -40.13
#